data_AF-A0A9D6DWK4-F1
#
_entry.id   AF-A0A9D6DWK4-F1
#
_cell.length_a   1.000
_cell.length_b   1.000
_cell.length_c   1.000
_cell.angle_alpha   90.00
_cell.angle_beta   90.00
_cell.angle_gamma   90.00
#
_symmetry.space_group_name_H-M   'P 1'
#
loop_
_entity.id
_entity.type
_entity.pdbx_description
1 polymer ?
#
loop_
_entity_poly.entity_id
_entity_poly.type
_entity_poly.pdbx_seq_one_letter_code
_entity_poly.pdbx_strand_id
1 'polypeptide(L)'
;MTAKDADLVIIDYGVGNLFNVQRAFTLVGARTMISKGREDGLSAKKLLLPGVGAFSEGMRRLGEYGLIDAVRERAKSGCPILGICLGMQLFMTHLVAGEVKRFREPETGLAYKIPQIGRNA
;
A
#
# COMPACT_ATOMS: atom_id res chain seq x y z
N MET A 1 -3.60 -19.30 3.62
CA MET A 1 -3.11 -18.63 2.40
C MET A 1 -1.79 -17.97 2.73
N THR A 2 -0.75 -18.15 1.91
CA THR A 2 0.56 -17.52 2.14
C THR A 2 0.72 -16.26 1.27
N ALA A 3 1.74 -15.44 1.54
CA ALA A 3 2.05 -14.27 0.72
C ALA A 3 2.34 -14.62 -0.76
N LYS A 4 2.85 -15.83 -1.03
CA LYS A 4 3.13 -16.31 -2.40
C LYS A 4 1.86 -16.65 -3.18
N ASP A 5 0.79 -17.01 -2.49
CA ASP A 5 -0.50 -17.38 -3.09
C ASP A 5 -1.36 -16.14 -3.39
N ALA A 6 -1.13 -15.06 -2.64
CA ALA A 6 -1.86 -13.80 -2.81
C ALA A 6 -1.39 -13.04 -4.07
N ASP A 7 -2.34 -12.36 -4.71
CA ASP A 7 -2.06 -11.41 -5.79
C ASP A 7 -1.60 -10.05 -5.23
N LEU A 8 -2.01 -9.73 -3.99
CA LEU A 8 -1.70 -8.49 -3.28
C LEU A 8 -1.54 -8.75 -1.77
N VAL A 9 -0.44 -8.26 -1.19
CA VAL A 9 -0.24 -8.23 0.26
C VAL A 9 -0.47 -6.82 0.77
N ILE A 10 -1.43 -6.68 1.69
CA ILE A 10 -1.79 -5.45 2.40
C ILE A 10 -0.98 -5.43 3.69
N ILE A 11 -0.09 -4.45 3.80
CA ILE A 11 0.79 -4.33 4.96
C ILE A 11 0.02 -3.70 6.12
N ASP A 12 -0.10 -4.46 7.20
CA ASP A 12 -0.65 -4.02 8.47
C ASP A 12 0.49 -3.54 9.36
N TYR A 13 0.54 -2.22 9.53
CA TYR A 13 1.41 -1.55 10.49
C TYR A 13 0.56 -0.79 11.52
N GLY A 14 -0.65 -1.29 11.78
CA GLY A 14 -1.56 -0.79 12.81
C GLY A 14 -2.35 0.46 12.45
N VAL A 15 -2.35 0.90 11.19
CA VAL A 15 -3.14 2.06 10.72
C VAL A 15 -4.00 1.69 9.53
N GLY A 16 -5.06 2.48 9.29
CA GLY A 16 -5.94 2.31 8.14
C GLY A 16 -7.13 1.39 8.39
N ASN A 17 -8.06 1.39 7.44
CA ASN A 17 -9.21 0.50 7.43
C ASN A 17 -8.92 -0.72 6.56
N LEU A 18 -8.12 -1.64 7.11
CA LEU A 18 -7.55 -2.77 6.36
C LEU A 18 -8.62 -3.69 5.77
N PHE A 19 -9.69 -3.97 6.52
CA PHE A 19 -10.77 -4.84 6.06
C PHE A 19 -11.58 -4.23 4.90
N ASN A 20 -11.85 -2.92 4.93
CA ASN A 20 -12.51 -2.27 3.78
C ASN A 20 -11.61 -2.23 2.55
N VAL A 21 -10.31 -1.96 2.73
CA VAL A 21 -9.34 -2.03 1.63
C VAL A 21 -9.32 -3.44 1.05
N GLN A 22 -9.14 -4.46 1.91
CA GLN A 22 -9.14 -5.87 1.49
C GLN A 22 -10.41 -6.22 0.73
N ARG A 23 -11.58 -5.86 1.25
CA ARG A 23 -12.87 -6.10 0.59
C ARG A 23 -12.97 -5.42 -0.77
N ALA A 24 -12.49 -4.19 -0.92
CA ALA A 24 -12.49 -3.49 -2.20
C ALA A 24 -11.66 -4.24 -3.26
N PHE A 25 -10.51 -4.78 -2.88
CA PHE A 25 -9.68 -5.59 -3.78
C PHE A 25 -10.29 -6.96 -4.08
N THR A 26 -10.91 -7.61 -3.09
CA THR A 26 -11.65 -8.86 -3.31
C THR A 26 -12.82 -8.67 -4.26
N LEU A 27 -13.55 -7.55 -4.18
CA LEU A 27 -14.66 -7.23 -5.08
C LEU A 27 -14.23 -7.08 -6.54
N VAL A 28 -12.99 -6.65 -6.80
CA VAL A 28 -12.42 -6.60 -8.16
C VAL A 28 -11.66 -7.88 -8.54
N GLY A 29 -11.83 -8.95 -7.75
CA GLY A 29 -11.32 -10.29 -8.06
C GLY A 29 -9.88 -10.59 -7.63
N ALA A 30 -9.23 -9.71 -6.86
CA ALA A 30 -7.86 -9.94 -6.39
C ALA A 30 -7.85 -10.86 -5.15
N ARG A 31 -6.95 -11.85 -5.12
CA ARG A 31 -6.66 -12.60 -3.88
C ARG A 31 -5.75 -11.78 -2.99
N THR A 32 -6.22 -11.46 -1.80
CA THR A 32 -5.55 -10.50 -0.92
C THR A 32 -5.24 -11.07 0.46
N MET A 33 -4.05 -10.77 0.98
CA MET A 33 -3.63 -11.14 2.33
C MET A 33 -3.30 -9.87 3.12
N ILE A 34 -3.79 -9.76 4.35
CA ILE A 34 -3.31 -8.76 5.30
C ILE A 34 -2.16 -9.39 6.09
N SER A 35 -1.01 -8.70 6.20
CA SER A 35 0.13 -9.20 6.97
C SER A 35 0.88 -8.10 7.71
N LYS A 36 1.32 -8.43 8.93
CA LYS A 36 2.29 -7.66 9.72
C LYS A 36 3.73 -8.18 9.57
N GLY A 37 3.91 -9.29 8.86
CA GLY A 37 5.17 -10.02 8.78
C GLY A 37 6.11 -9.46 7.72
N ARG A 38 7.35 -9.20 8.12
CA ARG A 38 8.43 -8.79 7.20
C ARG A 38 8.58 -9.77 6.03
N GLU A 39 8.60 -11.07 6.32
CA GLU A 39 8.79 -12.13 5.32
C GLU A 39 7.66 -12.20 4.29
N ASP A 40 6.42 -11.94 4.72
CA ASP A 40 5.28 -11.86 3.81
C ASP A 40 5.40 -10.65 2.89
N GLY A 41 5.85 -9.51 3.42
CA GLY A 41 6.17 -8.32 2.63
C GLY A 41 7.26 -8.61 1.59
N LEU A 42 8.33 -9.30 1.99
CA LEU A 42 9.43 -9.69 1.11
C LEU A 42 9.00 -10.69 0.02
N SER A 43 8.02 -11.53 0.32
CA SER A 43 7.52 -12.57 -0.59
C SER A 43 6.39 -12.08 -1.50
N ALA A 44 5.89 -10.86 -1.32
CA ALA A 44 4.70 -10.36 -1.98
C ALA A 44 4.92 -10.13 -3.49
N LYS A 45 3.96 -10.58 -4.30
CA LYS A 45 3.88 -10.26 -5.74
C LYS A 45 3.61 -8.78 -5.99
N LYS A 46 2.75 -8.19 -5.15
CA LYS A 46 2.39 -6.77 -5.13
C LYS A 46 2.17 -6.36 -3.67
N LEU A 47 2.50 -5.12 -3.35
CA LEU A 47 2.34 -4.56 -2.01
C LEU A 47 1.32 -3.43 -2.00
N LEU A 48 0.54 -3.36 -0.92
CA LEU A 48 -0.30 -2.22 -0.60
C LEU A 48 0.07 -1.67 0.77
N LEU A 49 0.33 -0.38 0.83
CA LEU A 49 0.56 0.40 2.05
C LEU A 49 -0.68 1.28 2.31
N PRO A 50 -1.63 0.83 3.14
CA PRO A 50 -2.81 1.61 3.46
C PRO A 50 -2.52 2.56 4.61
N GLY A 51 -3.15 3.72 4.68
CA GLY A 51 -3.12 4.45 5.94
C GLY A 51 -4.07 5.63 6.04
N VAL A 52 -4.45 5.91 7.28
CA VAL A 52 -5.18 7.09 7.74
C VAL A 52 -4.46 7.63 8.97
N GLY A 53 -4.51 8.94 9.21
CA GLY A 53 -3.84 9.57 10.35
C GLY A 53 -2.52 10.24 9.99
N ALA A 54 -1.65 10.42 10.99
CA ALA A 54 -0.42 11.20 10.86
C ALA A 54 0.73 10.39 10.24
N PHE A 55 1.49 11.03 9.35
CA PHE A 55 2.62 10.41 8.63
C PHE A 55 3.72 9.91 9.56
N SER A 56 4.09 10.74 10.55
CA SER A 56 5.12 10.42 11.54
C SER A 56 4.78 9.14 12.31
N GLU A 57 3.52 8.94 12.67
CA GLU A 57 3.06 7.74 13.37
C GLU A 57 3.11 6.50 12.45
N GLY A 58 2.73 6.65 11.18
CA GLY A 58 2.86 5.58 10.20
C GLY A 58 4.31 5.12 10.02
N MET A 59 5.24 6.07 9.88
CA MET A 59 6.68 5.78 9.77
C MET A 59 7.23 5.11 11.03
N ARG A 60 6.85 5.59 12.21
CA ARG A 60 7.25 5.00 13.50
C ARG A 60 6.85 3.52 13.56
N ARG A 61 5.60 3.20 13.28
CA ARG A 61 5.08 1.82 13.32
C ARG A 61 5.70 0.93 12.26
N LEU A 62 5.89 1.42 11.03
CA LEU A 62 6.62 0.67 10.00
C LEU A 62 8.03 0.31 10.47
N GLY A 63 8.69 1.21 11.20
CA GLY A 63 9.99 0.96 11.82
C GLY A 63 9.92 -0.10 12.91
N GLU A 64 8.95 0.00 13.82
CA GLU A 64 8.76 -0.97 14.93
C GLU A 64 8.53 -2.39 14.43
N TYR A 65 7.83 -2.56 13.31
CA TYR A 65 7.58 -3.86 12.70
C TYR A 65 8.69 -4.32 11.74
N GLY A 66 9.77 -3.54 11.56
CA GLY A 66 10.85 -3.85 10.62
C GLY A 66 10.40 -3.88 9.14
N LEU A 67 9.31 -3.19 8.82
CA LEU A 67 8.68 -3.21 7.51
C LEU A 67 9.27 -2.17 6.54
N ILE A 68 9.95 -1.14 7.06
CA ILE A 68 10.63 -0.12 6.25
C ILE A 68 11.59 -0.75 5.25
N ASP A 69 12.45 -1.66 5.73
CA ASP A 69 13.46 -2.29 4.87
C ASP A 69 12.84 -3.27 3.89
N ALA A 70 11.81 -4.02 4.29
CA ALA A 70 11.06 -4.88 3.38
C ALA A 70 10.42 -4.08 2.24
N VAL A 71 9.76 -2.95 2.55
CA VAL A 71 9.15 -2.08 1.53
C VAL A 71 10.21 -1.54 0.56
N ARG A 72 11.37 -1.10 1.08
CA ARG A 72 12.48 -0.60 0.25
C ARG A 72 13.07 -1.68 -0.65
N GLU A 73 13.31 -2.86 -0.10
CA GLU A 73 13.87 -3.98 -0.84
C GLU A 73 12.95 -4.42 -1.98
N ARG A 74 11.65 -4.50 -1.70
CA ARG A 74 10.64 -4.82 -2.71
C ARG A 74 10.48 -3.75 -3.77
N ALA A 75 10.54 -2.48 -3.38
CA ALA A 75 10.58 -1.41 -4.36
C ALA A 75 11.79 -1.54 -5.31
N LYS A 76 12.98 -1.81 -4.76
CA LYS A 76 14.21 -2.02 -5.54
C LYS A 76 14.14 -3.24 -6.44
N SER A 77 13.41 -4.28 -6.06
CA SER A 77 13.21 -5.49 -6.87
C SER A 77 12.20 -5.30 -8.01
N GLY A 78 11.64 -4.10 -8.20
CA GLY A 78 10.58 -3.84 -9.17
C GLY A 78 9.21 -4.40 -8.78
N CYS A 79 9.01 -4.78 -7.51
CA CYS A 79 7.68 -5.18 -7.01
C CYS A 79 6.73 -3.98 -7.12
N PRO A 80 5.53 -4.11 -7.73
CA PRO A 80 4.55 -3.05 -7.73
C PRO A 80 4.04 -2.75 -6.32
N ILE A 81 4.13 -1.49 -5.90
CA ILE A 81 3.67 -1.00 -4.61
C ILE A 81 2.60 0.07 -4.82
N LEU A 82 1.47 -0.06 -4.14
CA LEU A 82 0.40 0.91 -4.10
C LEU A 82 0.30 1.53 -2.71
N GLY A 83 0.32 2.85 -2.60
CA GLY A 83 0.07 3.57 -1.35
C GLY A 83 -1.27 4.28 -1.39
N ILE A 84 -2.10 4.11 -0.35
CA ILE A 84 -3.40 4.77 -0.21
C ILE A 84 -3.36 5.76 0.95
N CYS A 85 -3.80 6.99 0.69
CA CYS A 85 -3.83 8.14 1.58
C CYS A 85 -2.45 8.38 2.21
N LEU A 86 -2.24 7.99 3.47
CA LEU A 86 -0.95 8.13 4.12
C LEU A 86 0.16 7.36 3.38
N GLY A 87 -0.17 6.18 2.83
CA GLY A 87 0.81 5.36 2.11
C GLY A 87 1.36 6.06 0.87
N MET A 88 0.62 7.01 0.29
CA MET A 88 1.12 7.83 -0.81
C MET A 88 2.27 8.75 -0.38
N GLN A 89 2.21 9.28 0.85
CA GLN A 89 3.22 10.21 1.36
C GLN A 89 4.59 9.54 1.52
N LEU A 90 4.63 8.22 1.68
CA LEU A 90 5.88 7.44 1.69
C LEU A 90 6.68 7.60 0.39
N PHE A 91 6.00 7.78 -0.75
CA PHE A 91 6.66 8.06 -2.02
C PHE A 91 7.17 9.50 -2.12
N MET A 92 6.52 10.44 -1.42
CA MET A 92 6.91 11.87 -1.43
C MET A 92 8.14 12.13 -0.54
N THR A 93 8.32 11.34 0.52
CA THR A 93 9.43 11.53 1.48
C THR A 93 10.65 10.65 1.17
N HIS A 94 10.82 10.22 -0.08
CA HIS A 94 11.94 9.39 -0.55
C HIS A 94 12.10 8.02 0.14
N LEU A 95 11.07 7.47 0.80
CA LEU A 95 11.16 6.09 1.31
C LEU A 95 11.24 5.10 0.14
N VAL A 96 10.42 5.34 -0.88
CA VAL A 96 10.38 4.61 -2.13
C VAL A 96 10.29 5.63 -3.27
N ALA A 97 11.13 5.48 -4.30
CA ALA A 97 10.98 6.28 -5.52
C ALA A 97 9.64 5.94 -6.19
N GLY A 98 8.82 6.95 -6.47
CA GLY A 98 7.50 6.74 -7.03
C GLY A 98 6.81 8.01 -7.48
N GLU A 99 5.67 7.84 -8.14
CA GLU A 99 4.87 8.91 -8.69
C GLU A 99 3.50 8.93 -8.01
N VAL A 100 3.05 10.13 -7.65
CA VAL A 100 1.66 10.38 -7.27
C VAL A 100 0.88 10.75 -8.53
N LYS A 101 -0.11 9.94 -8.92
CA LYS A 101 -0.94 10.20 -10.09
C LYS A 101 -2.35 10.60 -9.67
N ARG A 102 -2.77 11.80 -10.08
CA ARG A 102 -4.16 12.23 -9.94
C ARG A 102 -5.04 11.45 -10.92
N PHE A 103 -6.16 10.94 -10.44
CA PHE A 103 -7.17 10.33 -11.31
C PHE A 103 -7.85 11.40 -12.15
N ARG A 104 -8.18 11.06 -13.40
CA ARG A 104 -8.98 11.93 -14.26
C ARG A 104 -10.39 12.02 -13.71
N GLU A 105 -10.97 13.21 -13.76
CA GLU A 105 -12.38 13.40 -13.43
C GLU A 105 -13.22 12.67 -14.49
N PRO A 106 -14.33 12.02 -14.08
CA PRO A 106 -15.17 11.34 -15.04
C PRO A 106 -15.91 12.34 -15.91
N GLU A 107 -16.14 11.95 -17.15
CA GLU A 107 -16.95 12.70 -18.12
C GLU A 107 -18.41 12.86 -17.66
N THR A 108 -18.85 12.09 -16.65
CA THR A 108 -20.20 12.10 -16.10
C THR A 108 -20.50 13.30 -15.19
N GLY A 109 -19.53 14.16 -14.88
CA GLY A 109 -19.71 15.33 -14.00
C GLY A 109 -19.88 15.00 -12.51
N LEU A 110 -19.87 13.72 -12.14
CA LEU A 110 -19.89 13.27 -10.75
C LEU A 110 -18.47 13.20 -10.21
N ALA A 111 -18.12 14.02 -9.22
CA ALA A 111 -16.81 13.94 -8.58
C ALA A 111 -16.61 12.56 -7.93
N TYR A 112 -15.66 11.77 -8.44
CA TYR A 112 -15.27 10.54 -7.75
C TYR A 112 -14.64 10.90 -6.41
N LYS A 113 -15.12 10.29 -5.32
CA LYS A 113 -14.45 10.32 -4.02
C LYS A 113 -13.26 9.36 -4.03
N ILE A 114 -12.20 9.76 -4.71
CA ILE A 114 -10.98 8.95 -4.82
C ILE A 114 -10.02 9.36 -3.72
N PRO A 115 -9.57 8.42 -2.86
CA PRO A 115 -8.51 8.73 -1.93
C PRO A 115 -7.24 9.11 -2.70
N GLN A 116 -6.36 9.85 -2.04
CA GLN A 116 -5.01 10.10 -2.56
C GLN A 116 -4.28 8.76 -2.74
N ILE A 117 -3.73 8.48 -3.93
CA ILE A 117 -3.05 7.21 -4.24
C ILE A 117 -1.72 7.50 -4.93
N GLY A 118 -0.69 6.75 -4.55
CA GLY A 118 0.63 6.76 -5.21
C GLY A 118 1.11 5.34 -5.52
N ARG A 119 2.09 5.23 -6.42
CA ARG A 119 2.75 3.97 -6.73
C ARG A 119 4.24 4.17 -7.00
N ASN A 120 5.05 3.13 -6.85
CA ASN A 120 6.44 3.18 -7.34
C ASN A 120 6.50 3.16 -8.88
N ALA A 121 7.61 3.68 -9.41
CA ALA A 121 7.89 3.73 -10.84
C ALA A 121 8.12 2.32 -11.42
#